data_AF-A0A9Q0U5L7-F1
#
_entry.id   AF-A0A9Q0U5L7-F1
#
_cell.length_a   1.000
_cell.length_b   1.000
_cell.length_c   1.000
_cell.angle_alpha   90.00
_cell.angle_beta   90.00
_cell.angle_gamma   90.00
#
_symmetry.space_group_name_H-M   'P 1'
#
loop_
_entity.id
_entity.type
_entity.pdbx_description
1 polymer ?
#
loop_
_entity_poly.entity_id
_entity_poly.type
_entity_poly.pdbx_seq_one_letter_code
_entity_poly.pdbx_strand_id
1 'polypeptide(L)'
;MVSGLSLKGVVVHSTERNFSILQRLVQNRSDLTAKTLIRAHRVQLEILVSINTGIQAFLHPSISLSQTSLIEVFVFKRCRNIACQNQLPADDCTCEICANRSGFCNLCMCVICNKFDFEVNTCRWIGCDLCSHWTHTDCAIRDGQICMGPSVKSGAGPTEMLFRCRACNRTSELLGWVKDVFQHCAPAWEREALTRELDFVARIFRGSEDARGRKLFWKCDELIEKMKGGLVESTACRVILMFFQGTYYAKH
;
A
#
# COMPACT_ATOMS: atom_id res chain seq x y z
N MET A 1 26.62 33.02 -4.25
CA MET A 1 25.26 32.54 -3.94
C MET A 1 24.91 31.45 -4.94
N VAL A 2 24.83 30.19 -4.51
CA VAL A 2 24.30 29.13 -5.37
C VAL A 2 22.80 29.37 -5.48
N SER A 3 22.26 29.54 -6.69
CA SER A 3 20.83 29.77 -6.88
C SER A 3 20.04 28.55 -6.36
N GLY A 4 18.83 28.76 -5.85
CA GLY A 4 17.99 27.65 -5.39
C GLY A 4 17.73 26.59 -6.47
N LEU A 5 17.73 27.00 -7.75
CA LEU A 5 17.65 26.11 -8.91
C LEU A 5 18.87 25.19 -9.04
N SER A 6 20.08 25.70 -8.81
CA SER A 6 21.31 24.90 -8.84
C SER A 6 21.35 23.86 -7.71
N LEU A 7 20.85 24.21 -6.51
CA LEU A 7 20.72 23.27 -5.39
C LEU A 7 19.68 22.17 -5.64
N LYS A 8 18.54 22.49 -6.29
CA LYS A 8 17.58 21.47 -6.72
C LYS A 8 18.24 20.43 -7.63
N GLY A 9 19.02 20.88 -8.61
CA GLY A 9 19.76 20.00 -9.52
C GLY A 9 20.72 19.06 -8.78
N VAL A 10 21.47 19.57 -7.80
CA VAL A 10 22.40 18.75 -6.99
C VAL A 10 21.65 17.65 -6.23
N VAL A 11 20.50 17.95 -5.65
CA VAL A 11 19.71 16.94 -4.90
C VAL A 11 19.11 15.91 -5.85
N VAL A 12 18.56 16.31 -7.00
CA VAL A 12 18.00 15.39 -8.00
C VAL A 12 19.06 14.42 -8.53
N HIS A 13 20.28 14.90 -8.79
CA HIS A 13 21.37 14.08 -9.31
C HIS A 13 22.25 13.42 -8.23
N SER A 14 21.85 13.52 -6.95
CA SER A 14 22.61 12.90 -5.86
C SER A 14 22.46 11.37 -5.87
N THR A 15 23.55 10.66 -5.57
CA THR A 15 23.51 9.20 -5.43
C THR A 15 22.68 8.78 -4.21
N GLU A 16 22.11 7.58 -4.21
CA GLU A 16 21.29 7.07 -3.09
C GLU A 16 22.01 7.15 -1.72
N ARG A 17 23.32 6.84 -1.71
CA ARG A 17 24.18 6.95 -0.52
C ARG A 17 24.29 8.39 -0.04
N ASN A 18 24.58 9.33 -0.94
CA ASN A 18 24.72 10.75 -0.58
C ASN A 18 23.39 11.34 -0.11
N PHE A 19 22.29 10.96 -0.74
CA PHE A 19 20.95 11.41 -0.39
C PHE A 19 20.52 10.92 1.01
N SER A 20 20.83 9.67 1.35
CA SER A 20 20.58 9.11 2.68
C SER A 20 21.35 9.83 3.79
N ILE A 21 22.59 10.27 3.51
CA ILE A 21 23.39 11.07 4.45
C ILE A 21 22.74 12.43 4.68
N LEU A 22 22.32 13.12 3.62
CA LEU A 22 21.61 14.40 3.71
C LEU A 22 20.32 14.27 4.51
N GLN A 23 19.54 13.20 4.28
CA GLN A 23 18.32 12.93 5.02
C GLN A 23 18.58 12.83 6.52
N ARG A 24 19.60 12.05 6.92
CA ARG A 24 19.98 11.93 8.34
C ARG A 24 20.43 13.26 8.94
N LEU A 25 21.20 14.06 8.19
CA LEU A 25 21.64 15.38 8.64
C LEU A 25 20.47 16.32 8.88
N VAL A 26 19.48 16.34 7.98
CA VAL A 26 18.27 17.17 8.13
C VAL A 26 17.41 16.68 9.31
N GLN A 27 17.22 15.36 9.47
CA GLN A 27 16.43 14.80 10.57
C GLN A 27 17.02 15.05 11.95
N ASN A 28 18.34 15.23 12.05
CA ASN A 28 19.02 15.53 13.31
C ASN A 28 18.97 17.02 13.71
N ARG A 29 18.41 17.90 12.87
CA ARG A 29 18.37 19.35 13.11
C ARG A 29 17.13 19.75 13.92
N SER A 30 17.29 19.88 15.24
CA SER A 30 16.21 20.27 16.16
C SER A 30 15.72 21.72 15.99
N ASP A 31 16.52 22.58 15.36
CA ASP A 31 16.16 23.98 15.08
C ASP A 31 15.19 24.12 13.88
N LEU A 32 15.03 23.07 13.06
CA LEU A 32 14.07 23.04 11.96
C LEU A 32 12.66 22.70 12.50
N THR A 33 11.95 23.73 12.93
CA THR A 33 10.59 23.65 13.47
C THR A 33 9.61 24.38 12.55
N ALA A 34 8.30 24.17 12.72
CA ALA A 34 7.30 24.91 11.95
C ALA A 34 7.47 26.45 12.06
N LYS A 35 7.86 26.94 13.25
CA LYS A 35 8.10 28.36 13.52
C LYS A 35 9.32 28.91 12.79
N THR A 36 10.38 28.12 12.62
CA THR A 36 11.57 28.58 11.90
C THR A 36 11.39 28.44 10.38
N LEU A 37 10.69 27.40 9.92
CA LEU A 37 10.45 27.13 8.52
C LEU A 37 9.47 28.09 7.83
N ILE A 38 8.56 28.73 8.57
CA ILE A 38 7.65 29.76 8.00
C ILE A 38 8.40 30.94 7.38
N ARG A 39 9.63 31.21 7.84
CA ARG A 39 10.50 32.27 7.32
C ARG A 39 11.41 31.80 6.19
N ALA A 40 11.43 30.51 5.87
CA ALA A 40 12.29 29.95 4.85
C ALA A 40 11.81 30.33 3.45
N HIS A 41 12.77 30.55 2.54
CA HIS A 41 12.44 30.73 1.14
C HIS A 41 11.78 29.44 0.60
N ARG A 42 10.76 29.57 -0.24
CA ARG A 42 9.97 28.43 -0.76
C ARG A 42 10.84 27.30 -1.32
N VAL A 43 11.81 27.66 -2.17
CA VAL A 43 12.72 26.66 -2.79
C VAL A 43 13.56 25.92 -1.76
N GLN A 44 14.01 26.58 -0.68
CA GLN A 44 14.75 25.92 0.40
C GLN A 44 13.85 24.93 1.13
N LEU A 45 12.59 25.31 1.37
CA LEU A 45 11.60 24.43 1.99
C LEU A 45 11.30 23.19 1.13
N GLU A 46 11.13 23.35 -0.18
CA GLU A 46 10.95 22.22 -1.11
C GLU A 46 12.15 21.25 -1.07
N ILE A 47 13.38 21.78 -1.02
CA ILE A 47 14.61 20.99 -0.85
C ILE A 47 14.62 20.25 0.49
N LEU A 48 14.31 20.95 1.58
CA LEU A 48 14.27 20.35 2.92
C LEU A 48 13.21 19.25 3.02
N VAL A 49 12.02 19.45 2.47
CA VAL A 49 10.95 18.44 2.43
C VAL A 49 11.36 17.24 1.59
N SER A 50 11.93 17.46 0.40
CA SER A 50 12.44 16.40 -0.48
C SER A 50 13.46 15.53 0.24
N ILE A 51 14.45 16.15 0.88
CA ILE A 51 15.49 15.45 1.64
C ILE A 51 14.89 14.74 2.86
N ASN A 52 14.09 15.42 3.68
CA ASN A 52 13.53 14.86 4.92
C ASN A 52 12.63 13.65 4.66
N THR A 53 11.77 13.73 3.63
CA THR A 53 10.84 12.65 3.27
C THR A 53 11.48 11.54 2.45
N GLY A 54 12.60 11.84 1.80
CA GLY A 54 13.27 10.99 0.84
C GLY A 54 12.61 10.97 -0.55
N ILE A 55 11.79 11.97 -0.88
CA ILE A 55 10.95 12.00 -2.10
C ILE A 55 11.35 13.18 -2.98
N GLN A 56 12.05 12.91 -4.08
CA GLN A 56 12.50 13.96 -5.00
C GLN A 56 11.35 14.66 -5.75
N ALA A 57 10.17 14.03 -5.84
CA ALA A 57 9.01 14.60 -6.54
C ALA A 57 8.58 15.98 -6.01
N PHE A 58 8.87 16.32 -4.74
CA PHE A 58 8.64 17.66 -4.19
C PHE A 58 9.42 18.77 -4.91
N LEU A 59 10.45 18.44 -5.70
CA LEU A 59 11.23 19.40 -6.48
C LEU A 59 10.68 19.62 -7.90
N HIS A 60 9.75 18.75 -8.34
CA HIS A 60 9.26 18.77 -9.71
C HIS A 60 8.36 20.00 -9.96
N PRO A 61 8.52 20.72 -11.10
CA PRO A 61 7.80 21.98 -11.35
C PRO A 61 6.26 21.86 -11.36
N SER A 62 5.71 20.69 -11.70
CA SER A 62 4.26 20.46 -11.69
C SER A 62 3.67 20.29 -10.30
N ILE A 63 4.50 20.11 -9.26
CA ILE A 63 4.03 19.95 -7.89
C ILE A 63 3.87 21.32 -7.24
N SER A 64 2.62 21.75 -7.07
CA SER A 64 2.27 23.01 -6.43
C SER A 64 1.58 22.77 -5.10
N LEU A 65 2.36 22.71 -4.02
CA LEU A 65 1.85 22.69 -2.65
C LEU A 65 2.00 24.06 -1.99
N SER A 66 1.10 24.41 -1.07
CA SER A 66 1.23 25.63 -0.28
C SER A 66 2.47 25.58 0.63
N GLN A 67 3.00 26.74 1.05
CA GLN A 67 4.10 26.78 2.03
C GLN A 67 3.71 26.07 3.33
N THR A 68 2.47 26.28 3.81
CA THR A 68 1.91 25.60 4.98
C THR A 68 1.92 24.08 4.81
N SER A 69 1.45 23.56 3.67
CA SER A 69 1.45 22.13 3.39
C SER A 69 2.86 21.54 3.40
N LEU A 70 3.84 22.22 2.81
CA LEU A 70 5.25 21.80 2.84
C LEU A 70 5.81 21.77 4.27
N ILE A 71 5.51 22.78 5.08
CA ILE A 71 5.90 22.80 6.51
C ILE A 71 5.27 21.64 7.25
N GLU A 72 3.97 21.41 7.09
CA GLU A 72 3.24 20.31 7.75
C GLU A 72 3.77 18.93 7.34
N VAL A 73 4.12 18.74 6.06
CA VAL A 73 4.79 17.50 5.62
C VAL A 73 6.16 17.37 6.29
N PHE A 74 6.94 18.45 6.36
CA PHE A 74 8.27 18.42 7.00
C PHE A 74 8.19 18.02 8.48
N VAL A 75 7.21 18.55 9.22
CA VAL A 75 7.01 18.25 10.65
C VAL A 75 6.06 17.08 10.91
N PHE A 76 5.81 16.25 9.90
CA PHE A 76 5.03 15.00 10.00
C PHE A 76 3.57 15.18 10.44
N LYS A 77 2.96 16.32 10.15
CA LYS A 77 1.53 16.64 10.40
C LYS A 77 0.65 16.53 9.16
N ARG A 78 1.26 16.33 7.99
CA ARG A 78 0.55 16.05 6.73
C ARG A 78 1.22 14.89 5.99
N CYS A 79 0.41 14.08 5.30
CA CYS A 79 0.87 12.95 4.53
C CYS A 79 1.85 13.39 3.44
N ARG A 80 3.01 12.70 3.37
CA ARG A 80 4.04 12.93 2.33
C ARG A 80 3.68 12.38 0.95
N ASN A 81 2.57 11.63 0.83
CA ASN A 81 2.02 11.29 -0.47
C ASN A 81 1.27 12.51 -1.02
N ILE A 82 1.81 13.09 -2.10
CA ILE A 82 1.29 14.32 -2.73
C ILE A 82 -0.14 14.15 -3.25
N ALA A 83 -0.57 12.93 -3.58
CA ALA A 83 -1.96 12.65 -3.95
C ALA A 83 -2.89 12.55 -2.73
N CYS A 84 -2.38 12.12 -1.58
CA CYS A 84 -3.18 11.91 -0.37
C CYS A 84 -3.42 13.19 0.41
N GLN A 85 -2.34 13.93 0.72
CA GLN A 85 -2.34 15.21 1.45
C GLN A 85 -3.13 15.26 2.77
N ASN A 86 -3.64 14.15 3.32
CA ASN A 86 -4.39 14.19 4.57
C ASN A 86 -3.56 14.71 5.75
N GLN A 87 -4.21 15.37 6.70
CA GLN A 87 -3.61 15.64 8.00
C GLN A 87 -3.35 14.32 8.74
N LEU A 88 -2.34 14.31 9.60
CA LEU A 88 -1.90 13.11 10.32
C LEU A 88 -2.07 13.26 11.85
N PRO A 89 -2.61 12.23 12.54
CA PRO A 89 -3.24 11.02 11.99
C PRO A 89 -4.44 11.30 11.08
N ALA A 90 -4.67 10.46 10.08
CA ALA A 90 -5.83 10.62 9.21
C ALA A 90 -7.08 10.00 9.87
N ASP A 91 -8.25 10.59 9.58
CA ASP A 91 -9.55 10.25 10.18
C ASP A 91 -9.53 10.21 11.71
N ASP A 92 -8.75 11.10 12.33
CA ASP A 92 -8.57 11.21 13.78
C ASP A 92 -8.22 9.87 14.46
N CYS A 93 -7.51 8.99 13.74
CA CYS A 93 -7.16 7.67 14.26
C CYS A 93 -6.25 7.78 15.49
N THR A 94 -6.68 7.18 16.60
CA THR A 94 -6.00 7.23 17.91
C THR A 94 -5.19 5.98 18.25
N CYS A 95 -4.99 5.05 17.30
CA CYS A 95 -4.26 3.82 17.57
C CYS A 95 -2.76 4.09 17.86
N GLU A 96 -2.11 3.15 18.55
CA GLU A 96 -0.69 3.28 18.94
C GLU A 96 0.24 3.52 17.73
N ILE A 97 -0.01 2.86 16.59
CA ILE A 97 0.79 3.05 15.38
C ILE A 97 0.66 4.48 14.86
N CYS A 98 -0.57 4.99 14.71
CA CYS A 98 -0.82 6.33 14.20
C CYS A 98 -0.33 7.42 15.14
N ALA A 99 -0.46 7.22 16.47
CA ALA A 99 -0.04 8.18 17.47
C ALA A 99 1.50 8.29 17.57
N ASN A 100 2.21 7.16 17.46
CA ASN A 100 3.64 7.11 17.77
C ASN A 100 4.55 7.07 16.54
N ARG A 101 4.01 6.83 15.33
CA ARG A 101 4.82 6.73 14.12
C ARG A 101 4.74 8.01 13.28
N SER A 102 5.71 8.90 13.49
CA SER A 102 5.83 10.17 12.77
C SER A 102 5.69 10.00 11.25
N GLY A 103 4.73 10.69 10.65
CA GLY A 103 4.55 10.77 9.21
C GLY A 103 3.86 9.56 8.58
N PHE A 104 3.46 8.58 9.40
CA PHE A 104 2.66 7.45 8.95
C PHE A 104 1.23 7.90 8.63
N CYS A 105 0.73 7.51 7.46
CA CYS A 105 -0.66 7.74 7.05
C CYS A 105 -1.38 6.40 6.95
N ASN A 106 -2.35 6.16 7.84
CA ASN A 106 -3.18 4.93 7.84
C ASN A 106 -4.02 4.76 6.56
N LEU A 107 -4.23 5.82 5.78
CA LEU A 107 -5.02 5.76 4.54
C LEU A 107 -4.26 5.31 3.31
N CYS A 108 -2.93 5.47 3.27
CA CYS A 108 -2.17 5.17 2.05
C CYS A 108 -0.83 4.48 2.29
N MET A 109 -0.41 4.27 3.54
CA MET A 109 0.88 3.66 3.83
C MET A 109 0.72 2.27 4.43
N CYS A 110 1.62 1.37 4.01
CA CYS A 110 1.71 0.03 4.57
C CYS A 110 2.20 0.09 6.02
N VAL A 111 1.45 -0.52 6.94
CA VAL A 111 1.80 -0.61 8.38
C VAL A 111 3.13 -1.31 8.66
N ILE A 112 3.67 -2.08 7.71
CA ILE A 112 4.97 -2.74 7.86
C ILE A 112 6.10 -1.84 7.36
N CYS A 113 6.05 -1.39 6.11
CA CYS A 113 7.20 -0.72 5.48
C CYS A 113 7.11 0.81 5.44
N ASN A 114 5.99 1.41 5.87
CA ASN A 114 5.72 2.87 5.82
C ASN A 114 5.80 3.48 4.41
N LYS A 115 5.83 2.64 3.37
CA LYS A 115 5.79 3.07 1.98
C LYS A 115 4.34 3.09 1.50
N PHE A 116 4.09 3.94 0.53
CA PHE A 116 2.87 4.00 -0.27
C PHE A 116 3.26 3.74 -1.72
N ASP A 117 2.31 3.33 -2.53
CA ASP A 117 2.40 3.35 -3.99
C ASP A 117 1.13 4.03 -4.54
N PHE A 118 0.94 3.99 -5.85
CA PHE A 118 -0.21 4.58 -6.53
C PHE A 118 -1.19 3.52 -7.04
N GLU A 119 -1.02 2.27 -6.60
CA GLU A 119 -1.87 1.18 -7.01
C GLU A 119 -3.20 1.25 -6.25
N VAL A 120 -4.30 1.18 -6.99
CA VAL A 120 -5.66 1.15 -6.46
C VAL A 120 -6.40 0.00 -7.14
N ASN A 121 -7.51 -0.46 -6.55
CA ASN A 121 -8.31 -1.54 -7.12
C ASN A 121 -7.48 -2.80 -7.41
N THR A 122 -6.72 -3.26 -6.41
CA THR A 122 -5.71 -4.33 -6.54
C THR A 122 -5.70 -5.23 -5.30
N CYS A 123 -5.31 -6.49 -5.48
CA CYS A 123 -4.98 -7.45 -4.44
C CYS A 123 -3.56 -7.27 -3.86
N ARG A 124 -2.80 -6.26 -4.34
CA ARG A 124 -1.46 -5.91 -3.82
C ARG A 124 -1.48 -5.27 -2.44
N TRP A 125 -2.64 -4.80 -1.99
CA TRP A 125 -2.86 -4.19 -0.69
C TRP A 125 -3.96 -4.92 0.05
N ILE A 126 -3.72 -5.37 1.27
CA ILE A 126 -4.74 -6.00 2.13
C ILE A 126 -5.18 -4.98 3.18
N GLY A 127 -6.49 -4.75 3.26
CA GLY A 127 -7.11 -3.89 4.26
C GLY A 127 -7.61 -4.71 5.46
N CYS A 128 -7.51 -4.17 6.66
CA CYS A 128 -8.17 -4.74 7.84
C CYS A 128 -9.61 -4.22 7.97
N ASP A 129 -10.58 -5.13 8.01
CA ASP A 129 -12.02 -4.79 8.10
C ASP A 129 -12.42 -4.07 9.39
N LEU A 130 -11.56 -4.11 10.42
CA LEU A 130 -11.88 -3.56 11.75
C LEU A 130 -11.25 -2.19 12.01
N CYS A 131 -10.05 -1.95 11.50
CA CYS A 131 -9.32 -0.70 11.77
C CYS A 131 -8.92 0.06 10.52
N SER A 132 -9.29 -0.45 9.33
CA SER A 132 -9.03 0.15 8.02
C SER A 132 -7.57 0.50 7.74
N HIS A 133 -6.63 -0.15 8.43
CA HIS A 133 -5.20 -0.06 8.13
C HIS A 133 -4.84 -1.01 7.00
N TRP A 134 -3.92 -0.56 6.15
CA TRP A 134 -3.51 -1.26 4.95
C TRP A 134 -2.10 -1.83 5.06
N THR A 135 -1.89 -2.98 4.43
CA THR A 135 -0.59 -3.65 4.34
C THR A 135 -0.35 -4.10 2.90
N HIS A 136 0.81 -3.81 2.32
CA HIS A 136 1.21 -4.47 1.07
C HIS A 136 1.19 -5.99 1.25
N THR A 137 0.58 -6.73 0.32
CA THR A 137 0.48 -8.19 0.32
C THR A 137 1.86 -8.84 0.48
N ASP A 138 2.88 -8.36 -0.25
CA ASP A 138 4.25 -8.85 -0.12
C ASP A 138 4.83 -8.67 1.29
N CYS A 139 4.49 -7.56 1.95
CA CYS A 139 4.92 -7.31 3.32
C CYS A 139 4.19 -8.22 4.29
N ALA A 140 2.88 -8.41 4.13
CA ALA A 140 2.08 -9.30 4.96
C ALA A 140 2.56 -10.75 4.85
N ILE A 141 2.88 -11.24 3.65
CA ILE A 141 3.43 -12.59 3.43
C ILE A 141 4.78 -12.73 4.14
N ARG A 142 5.72 -11.81 3.88
CA ARG A 142 7.08 -11.89 4.45
C ARG A 142 7.09 -11.81 5.98
N ASP A 143 6.18 -11.04 6.56
CA ASP A 143 6.06 -10.85 8.00
C ASP A 143 5.19 -11.92 8.68
N GLY A 144 4.68 -12.91 7.93
CA GLY A 144 3.88 -14.01 8.47
C GLY A 144 2.48 -13.57 8.94
N GLN A 145 1.94 -12.48 8.40
CA GLN A 145 0.61 -11.98 8.73
C GLN A 145 -0.52 -12.72 8.00
N ILE A 146 -0.18 -13.52 6.99
CA ILE A 146 -1.12 -14.37 6.27
C ILE A 146 -0.93 -15.80 6.74
N CYS A 147 -1.92 -16.38 7.40
CA CYS A 147 -1.83 -17.71 7.99
C CYS A 147 -3.20 -18.39 8.13
N MET A 148 -3.18 -19.71 8.29
CA MET A 148 -4.38 -20.46 8.65
C MET A 148 -4.83 -20.10 10.07
N GLY A 149 -6.14 -19.93 10.27
CA GLY A 149 -6.71 -19.74 11.59
C GLY A 149 -8.19 -20.11 11.65
N PRO A 150 -8.78 -20.13 12.86
CA PRO A 150 -10.20 -20.44 13.02
C PRO A 150 -11.05 -19.38 12.32
N SER A 151 -12.13 -19.81 11.65
CA SER A 151 -12.97 -18.87 10.93
C SER A 151 -13.50 -17.75 11.82
N VAL A 152 -13.41 -16.51 11.33
CA VAL A 152 -13.88 -15.30 12.06
C VAL A 152 -15.40 -15.38 12.32
N LYS A 153 -16.14 -16.09 11.47
CA LYS A 153 -17.61 -16.24 11.56
C LYS A 153 -18.05 -17.37 12.47
N SER A 154 -17.17 -18.33 12.78
CA SER A 154 -17.48 -19.47 13.63
C SER A 154 -16.22 -19.89 14.38
N GLY A 155 -16.13 -19.54 15.67
CA GLY A 155 -14.94 -19.84 16.50
C GLY A 155 -14.62 -21.33 16.68
N ALA A 156 -15.55 -22.22 16.33
CA ALA A 156 -15.37 -23.69 16.30
C ALA A 156 -15.41 -24.28 14.88
N GLY A 157 -15.36 -23.44 13.84
CA GLY A 157 -15.48 -23.84 12.45
C GLY A 157 -14.16 -24.29 11.81
N PRO A 158 -14.21 -24.71 10.53
CA PRO A 158 -13.02 -25.06 9.78
C PRO A 158 -12.04 -23.90 9.73
N THR A 159 -10.75 -24.22 9.69
CA THR A 159 -9.72 -23.21 9.51
C THR A 159 -9.82 -22.60 8.10
N GLU A 160 -9.47 -21.33 7.97
CA GLU A 160 -9.42 -20.62 6.70
C GLU A 160 -8.20 -19.69 6.67
N MET A 161 -7.87 -19.19 5.48
CA MET A 161 -6.76 -18.25 5.30
C MET A 161 -7.14 -16.86 5.82
N LEU A 162 -6.37 -16.34 6.77
CA LEU A 162 -6.64 -15.08 7.46
C LEU A 162 -5.46 -14.12 7.33
N PHE A 163 -5.78 -12.82 7.36
CA PHE A 163 -4.82 -11.75 7.53
C PHE A 163 -4.87 -11.21 8.96
N ARG A 164 -3.77 -11.29 9.71
CA ARG A 164 -3.63 -10.70 11.04
C ARG A 164 -3.04 -9.30 10.94
N CYS A 165 -3.86 -8.28 11.23
CA CYS A 165 -3.45 -6.89 11.12
C CYS A 165 -2.37 -6.51 12.15
N ARG A 166 -1.29 -5.84 11.72
CA ARG A 166 -0.23 -5.37 12.63
C ARG A 166 -0.73 -4.33 13.64
N ALA A 167 -1.74 -3.53 13.26
CA ALA A 167 -2.20 -2.38 14.01
C ALA A 167 -3.12 -2.75 15.17
N CYS A 168 -4.10 -3.62 14.93
CA CYS A 168 -5.08 -4.02 15.95
C CYS A 168 -4.94 -5.47 16.41
N ASN A 169 -4.03 -6.25 15.81
CA ASN A 169 -3.81 -7.68 16.09
C ASN A 169 -5.05 -8.57 15.88
N ARG A 170 -6.09 -8.05 15.21
CA ARG A 170 -7.29 -8.80 14.82
C ARG A 170 -7.11 -9.41 13.44
N THR A 171 -7.91 -10.42 13.15
CA THR A 171 -7.89 -11.17 11.89
C THR A 171 -9.02 -10.74 10.97
N SER A 172 -8.71 -10.56 9.68
CA SER A 172 -9.66 -10.43 8.57
C SER A 172 -9.62 -11.67 7.69
N GLU A 173 -10.77 -12.02 7.12
CA GLU A 173 -10.94 -13.21 6.28
C GLU A 173 -10.55 -12.90 4.83
N LEU A 174 -9.67 -13.69 4.21
CA LEU A 174 -9.03 -13.32 2.93
C LEU A 174 -9.80 -13.75 1.68
N LEU A 175 -10.55 -14.85 1.71
CA LEU A 175 -11.31 -15.32 0.55
C LEU A 175 -12.46 -14.38 0.23
N GLY A 176 -13.21 -13.94 1.23
CA GLY A 176 -14.24 -12.91 1.08
C GLY A 176 -13.64 -11.59 0.60
N TRP A 177 -12.54 -11.15 1.19
CA TRP A 177 -11.84 -9.94 0.76
C TRP A 177 -11.41 -9.99 -0.72
N VAL A 178 -10.75 -11.08 -1.16
CA VAL A 178 -10.35 -11.25 -2.56
C VAL A 178 -11.58 -11.30 -3.47
N LYS A 179 -12.64 -12.00 -3.07
CA LYS A 179 -13.89 -12.05 -3.82
C LYS A 179 -14.43 -10.65 -4.07
N ASP A 180 -14.49 -9.81 -3.04
CA ASP A 180 -15.01 -8.45 -3.15
C ASP A 180 -14.15 -7.59 -4.09
N VAL A 181 -12.82 -7.68 -3.99
CA VAL A 181 -11.92 -6.98 -4.92
C VAL A 181 -12.15 -7.42 -6.36
N PHE A 182 -12.21 -8.72 -6.63
CA PHE A 182 -12.44 -9.21 -7.99
C PHE A 182 -13.81 -8.81 -8.54
N GLN A 183 -14.87 -8.88 -7.72
CA GLN A 183 -16.22 -8.50 -8.14
C GLN A 183 -16.32 -7.03 -8.56
N HIS A 184 -15.63 -6.13 -7.85
CA HIS A 184 -15.69 -4.70 -8.13
C HIS A 184 -14.68 -4.25 -9.19
N CYS A 185 -13.51 -4.89 -9.26
CA CYS A 185 -12.37 -4.36 -10.02
C CYS A 185 -12.03 -5.18 -11.27
N ALA A 186 -12.21 -6.50 -11.25
CA ALA A 186 -11.77 -7.36 -12.35
C ALA A 186 -12.39 -7.06 -13.72
N PRO A 187 -13.64 -6.58 -13.84
CA PRO A 187 -14.20 -6.20 -15.15
C PRO A 187 -13.44 -5.06 -15.86
N ALA A 188 -12.69 -4.24 -15.12
CA ALA A 188 -11.94 -3.11 -15.67
C ALA A 188 -10.46 -3.43 -15.89
N TRP A 189 -9.97 -4.60 -15.47
CA TRP A 189 -8.57 -4.96 -15.63
C TRP A 189 -8.27 -5.46 -17.04
N GLU A 190 -7.22 -4.89 -17.65
CA GLU A 190 -6.58 -5.45 -18.83
C GLU A 190 -5.81 -6.74 -18.47
N ARG A 191 -5.32 -7.43 -19.50
CA ARG A 191 -4.66 -8.74 -19.35
C ARG A 191 -3.50 -8.71 -18.36
N GLU A 192 -2.65 -7.71 -18.46
CA GLU A 192 -1.46 -7.57 -17.61
C GLU A 192 -1.87 -7.35 -16.15
N ALA A 193 -2.88 -6.50 -15.92
CA ALA A 193 -3.43 -6.27 -14.58
C ALA A 193 -4.07 -7.54 -14.02
N LEU A 194 -4.99 -8.18 -14.75
CA LEU A 194 -5.64 -9.41 -14.31
C LEU A 194 -4.63 -10.52 -13.99
N THR A 195 -3.58 -10.68 -14.82
CA THR A 195 -2.52 -11.66 -14.58
C THR A 195 -1.76 -11.36 -13.28
N ARG A 196 -1.41 -10.10 -13.03
CA ARG A 196 -0.75 -9.69 -11.77
C ARG A 196 -1.64 -9.94 -10.55
N GLU A 197 -2.92 -9.62 -10.65
CA GLU A 197 -3.85 -9.80 -9.53
C GLU A 197 -4.09 -11.28 -9.21
N LEU A 198 -4.20 -12.13 -10.24
CA LEU A 198 -4.26 -13.58 -10.04
C LEU A 198 -2.98 -14.12 -9.38
N ASP A 199 -1.79 -13.60 -9.73
CA ASP A 199 -0.52 -13.98 -9.09
C ASP A 199 -0.51 -13.60 -7.60
N PHE A 200 -0.96 -12.39 -7.25
CA PHE A 200 -1.09 -12.00 -5.84
C PHE A 200 -2.02 -12.93 -5.08
N VAL A 201 -3.18 -13.26 -5.63
CA VAL A 201 -4.11 -14.22 -5.01
C VAL A 201 -3.47 -15.59 -4.87
N ALA A 202 -2.82 -16.11 -5.91
CA ALA A 202 -2.12 -17.39 -5.82
C ALA A 202 -1.08 -17.40 -4.70
N ARG A 203 -0.33 -16.30 -4.53
CA ARG A 203 0.67 -16.16 -3.46
C ARG A 203 0.05 -16.04 -2.06
N ILE A 204 -1.10 -15.38 -1.92
CA ILE A 204 -1.87 -15.32 -0.67
C ILE A 204 -2.31 -16.73 -0.25
N PHE A 205 -2.84 -17.52 -1.20
CA PHE A 205 -3.48 -18.81 -0.91
C PHE A 205 -2.53 -20.02 -1.07
N ARG A 206 -1.27 -19.83 -1.44
CA ARG A 206 -0.29 -20.92 -1.65
C ARG A 206 -0.19 -21.90 -0.47
N GLY A 207 -0.29 -21.39 0.75
CA GLY A 207 -0.21 -22.19 1.99
C GLY A 207 -1.56 -22.66 2.53
N SER A 208 -2.64 -22.62 1.75
CA SER A 208 -3.98 -22.93 2.26
C SER A 208 -4.16 -24.42 2.57
N GLU A 209 -4.65 -24.72 3.77
CA GLU A 209 -4.98 -26.07 4.23
C GLU A 209 -6.47 -26.40 4.11
N ASP A 210 -7.30 -25.41 3.80
CA ASP A 210 -8.73 -25.62 3.55
C ASP A 210 -9.04 -25.85 2.07
N ALA A 211 -10.13 -26.56 1.80
CA ALA A 211 -10.51 -26.93 0.44
C ALA A 211 -10.86 -25.72 -0.44
N ARG A 212 -11.37 -24.63 0.12
CA ARG A 212 -11.75 -23.44 -0.67
C ARG A 212 -10.50 -22.67 -1.08
N GLY A 213 -9.58 -22.44 -0.13
CA GLY A 213 -8.31 -21.77 -0.39
C GLY A 213 -7.44 -22.51 -1.41
N ARG A 214 -7.29 -23.84 -1.29
CA ARG A 214 -6.54 -24.64 -2.29
C ARG A 214 -7.13 -24.57 -3.68
N LYS A 215 -8.46 -24.66 -3.80
CA LYS A 215 -9.13 -24.56 -5.11
C LYS A 215 -8.92 -23.19 -5.74
N LEU A 216 -8.96 -22.11 -4.94
CA LEU A 216 -8.69 -20.77 -5.45
C LEU A 216 -7.24 -20.65 -5.94
N PHE A 217 -6.28 -21.11 -5.15
CA PHE A 217 -4.86 -21.14 -5.53
C PHE A 217 -4.66 -21.82 -6.91
N TRP A 218 -5.15 -23.05 -7.07
CA TRP A 218 -5.04 -23.76 -8.34
C TRP A 218 -5.80 -23.09 -9.48
N LYS A 219 -6.95 -22.48 -9.20
CA LYS A 219 -7.72 -21.76 -10.22
C LYS A 219 -6.97 -20.55 -10.74
N CYS A 220 -6.27 -19.81 -9.87
CA CYS A 220 -5.43 -18.69 -10.27
C CYS A 220 -4.28 -19.16 -11.18
N ASP A 221 -3.53 -20.19 -10.77
CA ASP A 221 -2.43 -20.75 -11.57
C ASP A 221 -2.92 -21.25 -12.94
N GLU A 222 -4.04 -21.99 -12.97
CA GLU A 222 -4.67 -22.48 -14.21
C GLU A 222 -5.00 -21.33 -15.17
N LEU A 223 -5.60 -20.24 -14.67
CA LEU A 223 -5.99 -19.10 -15.48
C LEU A 223 -4.79 -18.32 -15.99
N ILE A 224 -3.74 -18.14 -15.16
CA ILE A 224 -2.49 -17.51 -15.58
C ILE A 224 -1.88 -18.30 -16.76
N GLU A 225 -1.76 -19.62 -16.65
CA GLU A 225 -1.20 -20.45 -17.73
C GLU A 225 -2.07 -20.45 -18.98
N LYS A 226 -3.40 -20.49 -18.83
CA LYS A 226 -4.32 -20.38 -19.98
C LYS A 226 -4.21 -19.03 -20.69
N MET A 227 -4.05 -17.93 -19.96
CA MET A 227 -3.86 -16.61 -20.56
C MET A 227 -2.52 -16.51 -21.29
N LYS A 228 -1.45 -17.10 -20.75
CA LYS A 228 -0.17 -17.26 -21.48
C LYS A 228 -0.34 -18.07 -22.76
N GLY A 229 -1.21 -19.09 -22.74
CA GLY A 229 -1.61 -19.88 -23.90
C GLY A 229 -2.63 -19.23 -24.85
N GLY A 230 -2.99 -17.95 -24.65
CA GLY A 230 -3.85 -17.19 -25.56
C GLY A 230 -5.32 -17.07 -25.14
N LEU A 231 -5.70 -17.52 -23.95
CA LEU A 231 -7.04 -17.25 -23.41
C LEU A 231 -7.26 -15.74 -23.24
N VAL A 232 -8.37 -15.23 -23.78
CA VAL A 232 -8.75 -13.82 -23.65
C VAL A 232 -9.09 -13.47 -22.20
N GLU A 233 -8.58 -12.34 -21.73
CA GLU A 233 -8.71 -11.84 -20.35
C GLU A 233 -10.16 -11.68 -19.90
N SER A 234 -11.07 -11.24 -20.78
CA SER A 234 -12.51 -11.16 -20.47
C SER A 234 -13.13 -12.53 -20.16
N THR A 235 -12.64 -13.59 -20.81
CA THR A 235 -13.07 -14.97 -20.52
C THR A 235 -12.48 -15.46 -19.21
N ALA A 236 -11.20 -15.21 -18.96
CA ALA A 236 -10.56 -15.54 -17.68
C ALA A 236 -11.25 -14.83 -16.50
N CYS A 237 -11.54 -13.53 -16.66
CA CYS A 237 -12.28 -12.71 -15.70
C CYS A 237 -13.66 -13.31 -15.40
N ARG A 238 -14.44 -13.68 -16.42
CA ARG A 238 -15.73 -14.34 -16.22
C ARG A 238 -15.60 -15.67 -15.47
N VAL A 239 -14.60 -16.48 -15.81
CA VAL A 239 -14.37 -17.78 -15.15
C VAL A 239 -14.06 -17.62 -13.67
N ILE A 240 -13.19 -16.68 -13.29
CA ILE A 240 -12.85 -16.47 -11.87
C ILE A 240 -14.03 -15.84 -11.09
N LEU A 241 -14.81 -14.95 -11.72
CA LEU A 241 -16.02 -14.39 -11.10
C LEU A 241 -17.09 -15.48 -10.86
N MET A 242 -17.27 -16.39 -11.83
CA MET A 242 -18.16 -17.56 -11.66
C MET A 242 -17.67 -18.50 -10.55
N PHE A 243 -16.35 -18.68 -10.41
CA PHE A 243 -15.77 -19.43 -9.30
C PHE A 243 -16.20 -18.84 -7.93
N PHE A 244 -16.14 -17.51 -7.77
CA PHE A 244 -16.56 -16.82 -6.54
C PHE A 244 -18.08 -16.82 -6.28
N GLN A 245 -18.89 -17.04 -7.31
CA GLN A 245 -20.34 -17.19 -7.21
C GLN A 245 -20.77 -18.63 -6.92
N GLY A 246 -19.86 -19.61 -6.95
CA GLY A 246 -20.16 -21.03 -6.76
C GLY A 246 -20.79 -21.71 -7.98
N THR A 247 -20.89 -21.03 -9.13
CA THR A 247 -21.56 -21.54 -10.34
C THR A 247 -20.69 -22.50 -11.15
N TYR A 248 -19.40 -22.63 -10.83
CA TYR A 248 -18.49 -23.58 -11.48
C TYR A 248 -18.66 -25.04 -11.01
N TYR A 249 -19.46 -25.29 -9.97
CA TYR A 249 -19.71 -26.64 -9.42
C TYR A 249 -20.98 -27.30 -9.95
N ALA A 250 -21.74 -26.65 -10.83
CA ALA A 250 -23.03 -27.14 -11.32
C ALA A 250 -22.94 -27.95 -12.64
N LYS A 251 -21.75 -28.28 -13.12
CA LYS A 251 -21.57 -29.08 -14.34
C LYS A 251 -20.45 -30.12 -14.18
N HIS A 252 -20.75 -31.18 -13.44
CA HIS A 252 -20.24 -32.53 -13.68
C HIS A 252 -21.34 -33.53 -13.33
#